data_AF-A0A1V9GZZ9-F1
#
_entry.id   AF-A0A1V9GZZ9-F1
#
_cell.length_a   1.000
_cell.length_b   1.000
_cell.length_c   1.000
_cell.angle_alpha   90.00
_cell.angle_beta   90.00
_cell.angle_gamma   90.00
#
_symmetry.space_group_name_H-M   'P 1'
#
loop_
_entity.id
_entity.type
_entity.pdbx_description
1 polymer ?
#
loop_
_entity_poly.entity_id
_entity_poly.type
_entity_poly.pdbx_seq_one_letter_code
_entity_poly.pdbx_strand_id
1 'polypeptide(L)'
;MIRIDPDAQPEPAPITRQVALADVQWPVIPNLDVARSAGREVVVSEDAGGRQVLVRTPDSGDQQVYHFAQRPCWTLVKVDDQSL
;
A
#
# COMPACT_ATOMS: atom_id res chain seq x y z
N MET A 1 -7.94 -35.03 5.49
CA MET A 1 -7.41 -33.72 5.90
C MET A 1 -6.41 -33.29 4.84
N ILE A 2 -6.73 -32.28 4.05
CA ILE A 2 -5.83 -31.76 3.02
C ILE A 2 -4.92 -30.74 3.73
N ARG A 3 -3.62 -31.00 3.72
CA ARG A 3 -2.61 -30.12 4.30
C ARG A 3 -2.07 -29.28 3.14
N ILE A 4 -2.35 -27.98 3.17
CA ILE A 4 -1.77 -27.04 2.21
C ILE A 4 -0.32 -26.84 2.60
N ASP A 5 0.59 -27.02 1.64
CA ASP A 5 2.02 -26.83 1.80
C ASP A 5 2.35 -25.34 1.56
N PRO A 6 2.74 -24.58 2.60
CA PRO A 6 3.09 -23.17 2.47
C PRO A 6 4.41 -22.94 1.71
N ASP A 7 5.22 -23.98 1.52
CA ASP A 7 6.49 -23.93 0.79
C ASP A 7 6.32 -24.28 -0.71
N ALA A 8 5.08 -24.52 -1.16
CA ALA A 8 4.79 -24.81 -2.55
C ALA A 8 4.93 -23.56 -3.44
N GLN A 9 5.96 -23.55 -4.26
CA GLN A 9 6.27 -22.47 -5.20
C GLN A 9 5.49 -22.55 -6.52
N PRO A 10 5.28 -21.42 -7.22
CA PRO A 10 5.92 -20.12 -6.95
C PRO A 10 5.03 -19.16 -6.15
N GLU A 11 5.65 -18.51 -5.16
CA GLU A 11 5.10 -17.28 -4.59
C GLU A 11 4.98 -16.21 -5.71
N PRO A 12 3.91 -15.38 -5.69
CA PRO A 12 3.75 -14.32 -6.68
C PRO A 12 4.90 -13.31 -6.60
N ALA A 13 5.56 -13.07 -7.74
CA ALA A 13 6.62 -12.08 -7.82
C ALA A 13 6.04 -10.65 -7.81
N PRO A 14 6.68 -9.68 -7.13
CA PRO A 14 6.22 -8.30 -7.12
C PRO A 14 6.30 -7.69 -8.54
N ILE A 15 5.19 -7.15 -9.02
CA ILE A 15 5.11 -6.49 -10.33
C ILE A 15 5.14 -4.98 -10.13
N THR A 16 6.15 -4.31 -10.68
CA THR A 16 6.20 -2.85 -10.73
C THR A 16 5.69 -2.34 -12.07
N ARG A 17 4.74 -1.40 -12.05
CA ARG A 17 4.23 -0.74 -13.25
C ARG A 17 4.32 0.77 -13.10
N GLN A 18 4.81 1.44 -14.14
CA GLN A 18 4.70 2.89 -14.27
C GLN A 18 3.34 3.24 -14.86
N VAL A 19 2.62 4.14 -14.19
CA VAL A 19 1.30 4.62 -14.62
C VAL A 19 1.43 6.09 -14.97
N ALA A 20 1.02 6.47 -16.18
CA ALA A 20 0.98 7.88 -16.56
C ALA A 20 -0.07 8.60 -15.70
N LEU A 21 0.20 9.84 -15.30
CA LEU A 21 -0.70 10.59 -14.41
C LEU A 21 -2.14 10.68 -14.95
N ALA A 22 -2.31 10.75 -16.27
CA ALA A 22 -3.62 10.80 -16.93
C ALA A 22 -4.44 9.49 -16.79
N ASP A 23 -3.76 8.36 -16.58
CA ASP A 23 -4.38 7.03 -16.46
C ASP A 23 -4.60 6.62 -15.00
N VAL A 24 -4.23 7.47 -14.04
CA VAL A 24 -4.42 7.20 -12.62
C VAL A 24 -5.90 7.27 -12.28
N GLN A 25 -6.44 6.16 -11.76
CA GLN A 25 -7.78 6.14 -11.20
C GLN A 25 -7.76 6.75 -9.79
N TRP A 26 -8.55 7.80 -9.61
CA TRP A 26 -8.69 8.51 -8.35
C TRP A 26 -9.98 8.11 -7.63
N PRO A 27 -10.00 8.05 -6.28
CA PRO A 27 -8.90 8.36 -5.37
C PRO A 27 -7.93 7.18 -5.24
N VAL A 28 -6.63 7.45 -5.35
CA VAL A 28 -5.58 6.42 -5.18
C VAL A 28 -5.45 5.99 -3.72
N ILE A 29 -5.69 6.92 -2.79
CA ILE A 29 -5.60 6.67 -1.35
C ILE A 29 -7.01 6.63 -0.80
N PRO A 30 -7.38 5.60 -0.02
CA PRO A 30 -8.68 5.55 0.63
C PRO A 30 -8.81 6.69 1.64
N ASN A 31 -10.06 7.07 1.97
CA ASN A 31 -10.28 8.01 3.06
C ASN A 31 -9.74 7.40 4.36
N LEU A 32 -8.70 8.03 4.93
CA LEU A 32 -7.99 7.49 6.09
C LEU A 32 -8.83 7.51 7.37
N ASP A 33 -9.74 8.46 7.51
CA ASP A 33 -10.65 8.52 8.67
C ASP A 33 -11.69 7.40 8.60
N VAL A 34 -12.21 7.13 7.41
CA VAL A 34 -13.09 5.98 7.16
C VAL A 34 -12.35 4.66 7.35
N ALA A 35 -11.10 4.57 6.90
CA ALA A 35 -10.28 3.38 7.10
C ALA A 35 -10.07 3.09 8.58
N ARG A 36 -9.73 4.12 9.38
CA ARG A 36 -9.58 4.00 10.83
C ARG A 36 -10.87 3.58 11.52
N SER A 37 -12.01 4.18 11.16
CA SER A 37 -13.30 3.82 11.76
C SER A 37 -13.76 2.42 11.38
N ALA A 38 -13.33 1.91 10.22
CA ALA A 38 -13.54 0.54 9.78
C ALA A 38 -12.58 -0.48 10.42
N GLY A 39 -11.73 -0.07 11.36
CA GLY A 39 -10.78 -0.94 12.06
C GLY A 39 -9.48 -1.20 11.33
N ARG A 40 -9.21 -0.49 10.22
CA ARG A 40 -7.90 -0.53 9.55
C ARG A 40 -6.91 0.34 10.32
N GLU A 41 -5.68 -0.12 10.40
CA GLU A 41 -4.59 0.64 11.00
C GLU A 41 -3.96 1.56 9.97
N VAL A 42 -3.75 2.81 10.35
CA VAL A 42 -3.11 3.83 9.51
C VAL A 42 -1.92 4.43 10.24
N VAL A 43 -0.72 4.16 9.74
CA VAL A 43 0.55 4.64 10.30
C VAL A 43 1.20 5.62 9.33
N VAL A 44 1.64 6.77 9.84
CA VAL A 44 2.39 7.76 9.06
C VAL A 44 3.80 7.83 9.60
N SER A 45 4.80 7.65 8.73
CA SER A 45 6.21 7.66 9.10
C SER A 45 7.04 8.49 8.12
N GLU A 46 8.25 8.85 8.52
CA GLU A 46 9.25 9.45 7.62
C GLU A 46 9.95 8.33 6.83
N ASP A 47 10.30 8.59 5.57
CA ASP A 47 10.94 7.62 4.67
C ASP A 47 11.98 8.31 3.78
N ALA A 48 13.28 8.12 4.07
CA ALA A 48 14.40 8.61 3.24
C ALA A 48 14.30 10.07 2.71
N GLY A 49 13.82 11.00 3.55
CA GLY A 49 13.59 12.40 3.17
C GLY A 49 12.23 12.70 2.54
N GLY A 50 11.37 11.69 2.46
CA GLY A 50 9.97 11.72 2.14
C GLY A 50 9.08 11.28 3.32
N ARG A 51 7.83 10.94 3.01
CA ARG A 51 6.84 10.53 4.00
C ARG A 51 6.10 9.30 3.49
N GLN A 52 5.79 8.38 4.37
CA GLN A 52 5.08 7.14 4.05
C GLN A 52 3.78 7.07 4.82
N VAL A 53 2.73 6.56 4.18
CA VAL A 53 1.47 6.21 4.81
C VAL A 53 1.23 4.72 4.59
N LEU A 54 1.22 3.96 5.67
CA LEU A 54 0.85 2.56 5.69
C LEU A 54 -0.62 2.46 6.06
N VAL A 55 -1.40 1.74 5.26
CA VAL A 55 -2.79 1.35 5.56
C VAL A 55 -2.85 -0.17 5.53
N ARG A 56 -3.22 -0.80 6.65
CA ARG A 56 -3.32 -2.26 6.74
C ARG A 56 -4.58 -2.69 7.46
N THR A 57 -5.06 -3.87 7.12
CA THR A 57 -6.18 -4.50 7.82
C THR A 57 -5.62 -5.54 8.80
N PRO A 58 -5.86 -5.42 10.12
CA PRO A 58 -5.40 -6.40 11.10
C PRO A 58 -5.87 -7.81 10.75
N ASP A 59 -5.04 -8.81 11.04
CA ASP A 59 -5.33 -10.23 10.79
C ASP A 59 -5.66 -10.59 9.33
N SER A 60 -5.30 -9.69 8.41
CA SER A 60 -5.47 -9.81 6.97
C SER A 60 -4.15 -9.46 6.28
N GLY A 61 -3.83 -10.18 5.20
CA GLY A 61 -2.66 -9.87 4.37
C GLY A 61 -2.74 -8.51 3.68
N ASP A 62 -3.92 -7.87 3.65
CA ASP A 62 -4.16 -6.55 3.06
C ASP A 62 -3.28 -5.45 3.67
N GLN A 63 -2.28 -5.03 2.90
CA GLN A 63 -1.36 -3.97 3.26
C GLN A 63 -1.04 -3.10 2.05
N GLN A 64 -1.21 -1.79 2.21
CA GLN A 64 -0.90 -0.81 1.19
C GLN A 64 0.02 0.27 1.75
N VAL A 65 1.08 0.59 0.99
CA VAL A 65 2.08 1.58 1.37
C VAL A 65 2.12 2.69 0.33
N TYR A 66 1.90 3.92 0.78
CA TYR A 66 1.89 5.11 -0.05
C TYR A 66 3.14 5.95 0.25
N HIS A 67 4.02 6.13 -0.73
CA HIS A 67 5.24 6.92 -0.59
C HIS A 67 5.06 8.31 -1.18
N PHE A 68 5.41 9.32 -0.40
CA PHE A 68 5.33 10.72 -0.76
C PHE A 68 6.70 11.37 -0.78
N ALA A 69 6.92 12.23 -1.76
CA ALA A 69 8.06 13.12 -1.84
C ALA A 69 7.60 14.59 -1.77
N GLN A 70 8.39 15.46 -1.15
CA GLN A 70 8.08 16.89 -1.08
C GLN A 70 8.68 17.63 -2.28
N ARG A 71 7.84 18.01 -3.27
CA ARG A 71 8.25 18.79 -4.45
C ARG A 71 7.08 19.59 -5.05
N PRO A 72 7.03 20.93 -4.97
CA PRO A 72 7.19 21.76 -3.76
C PRO A 72 6.19 21.41 -2.63
N CYS A 73 5.16 20.61 -2.92
CA CYS A 73 4.19 20.07 -1.97
C CYS A 73 4.35 18.54 -1.85
N TRP A 74 3.74 17.92 -0.84
CA TRP A 74 3.69 16.46 -0.73
C TRP A 74 2.99 15.85 -1.94
N THR A 75 3.72 15.03 -2.69
CA THR A 75 3.25 14.37 -3.91
C THR A 75 3.41 12.87 -3.76
N LEU A 76 2.35 12.11 -4.05
CA LEU A 76 2.40 10.65 -4.09
C LEU A 76 3.26 10.22 -5.29
N VAL A 77 4.35 9.48 -5.03
CA VAL A 77 5.30 9.03 -6.06
C VAL A 77 5.27 7.53 -6.29
N LYS A 78 4.78 6.75 -5.33
CA LYS A 78 4.67 5.30 -5.42
C LYS A 78 3.55 4.78 -4.53
N VAL A 79 2.84 3.78 -5.03
CA VAL A 79 1.97 2.91 -4.25
C VAL A 79 2.57 1.51 -4.30
N ASP A 80 2.78 0.92 -3.13
CA ASP A 80 3.21 -0.46 -2.96
C ASP A 80 2.01 -1.24 -2.42
N ASP A 81 1.45 -2.13 -3.26
CA ASP A 81 0.41 -3.05 -2.83
C ASP A 81 1.10 -4.33 -2.37
N GLN A 82 1.09 -4.55 -1.05
CA GLN A 82 1.75 -5.66 -0.38
C GLN A 82 0.71 -6.67 0.14
N SER A 83 -0.46 -6.71 -0.50
CA SER A 83 -1.51 -7.66 -0.15
C SER A 83 -1.12 -9.08 -0.57
N LEU A 84 -1.36 -10.04 0.33
CA LEU A 84 -1.17 -11.48 0.11
C LEU A 84 -2.50 -12.21 -0.06
#